data_AF-A1D708-F1
#
_entry.id   AF-A1D708-F1
#
_cell.length_a   1.000
_cell.length_b   1.000
_cell.length_c   1.000
_cell.angle_alpha   90.00
_cell.angle_beta   90.00
_cell.angle_gamma   90.00
#
_symmetry.space_group_name_H-M   'P 1'
#
loop_
_entity.id
_entity.type
_entity.pdbx_description
1 polymer ?
#
loop_
_entity_poly.entity_id
_entity_poly.type
_entity_poly.pdbx_seq_one_letter_code
_entity_poly.pdbx_strand_id
1 'polypeptide(L)'
;MTLAEEFRSRNFSIYGQWTGVLCIILCIALGIANIFSFAVLRIIFSVLCLYAMSGLILIFIEVPFLLRICPTSSKFDAFIRRFTTNWMRAAMYAIMSVVQWLSLLPGSGASSLIVAAVFLLIASIFYALAGLKSQEFVGSKTLGGQGLVQMIV
;
A
#
# COMPACT_ATOMS: atom_id res chain seq x y z
N MET A 1 -1.71 14.03 -18.74
CA MET A 1 -2.36 14.57 -17.53
C MET A 1 -1.26 14.87 -16.53
N THR A 2 -1.18 16.09 -16.02
CA THR A 2 -0.19 16.45 -14.99
C THR A 2 -0.63 15.92 -13.62
N LEU A 3 0.29 15.74 -12.66
CA LEU A 3 -0.05 15.31 -11.29
C LEU A 3 -1.15 16.17 -10.65
N ALA A 4 -1.19 17.47 -10.99
CA ALA A 4 -2.21 18.41 -10.52
C ALA A 4 -3.62 18.07 -11.04
N GLU A 5 -3.74 17.57 -12.27
CA GLU A 5 -5.03 17.15 -12.86
C GLU A 5 -5.53 15.84 -12.23
N GLU A 6 -4.62 14.93 -11.90
CA GLU A 6 -4.98 13.67 -11.21
C GLU A 6 -5.59 13.96 -9.83
N PHE A 7 -4.97 14.84 -9.03
CA PHE A 7 -5.57 15.28 -7.76
C PHE A 7 -6.89 16.03 -7.99
N ARG A 8 -6.99 16.85 -9.04
CA ARG A 8 -8.22 17.58 -9.38
C ARG A 8 -9.38 16.68 -9.78
N SER A 9 -9.11 15.48 -10.33
CA SER A 9 -10.16 14.52 -10.72
C SER A 9 -11.04 14.05 -9.55
N ARG A 10 -10.65 14.33 -8.29
CA ARG A 10 -11.37 13.94 -7.07
C ARG A 10 -11.67 12.44 -6.98
N ASN A 11 -10.88 11.62 -7.68
CA ASN A 11 -11.01 10.17 -7.60
C ASN A 11 -10.29 9.66 -6.36
N PHE A 12 -11.05 9.14 -5.39
CA PHE A 12 -10.52 8.65 -4.11
C PHE A 12 -9.54 7.49 -4.31
N SER A 13 -9.62 6.75 -5.42
CA SER A 13 -8.65 5.70 -5.75
C SER A 13 -7.24 6.25 -5.99
N ILE A 14 -7.11 7.45 -6.56
CA ILE A 14 -5.82 8.14 -6.79
C ILE A 14 -5.24 8.62 -5.46
N TYR A 15 -6.06 9.22 -4.59
CA TYR A 15 -5.65 9.61 -3.24
C TYR A 15 -5.21 8.39 -2.42
N GLY A 16 -5.97 7.31 -2.51
CA GLY A 16 -5.60 6.02 -1.94
C GLY A 16 -4.23 5.56 -2.45
N GLN A 17 -3.98 5.65 -3.76
CA GLN A 17 -2.72 5.16 -4.36
C GLN A 17 -1.52 5.99 -3.93
N TRP A 18 -1.63 7.31 -3.92
CA TRP A 18 -0.57 8.17 -3.39
C TRP A 18 -0.34 7.95 -1.89
N THR A 19 -1.40 7.74 -1.12
CA THR A 19 -1.28 7.35 0.29
C THR A 19 -0.62 5.99 0.44
N GLY A 20 -0.91 5.04 -0.45
CA GLY A 20 -0.28 3.73 -0.51
C GLY A 20 1.22 3.80 -0.77
N VAL A 21 1.64 4.62 -1.74
CA VAL A 21 3.06 4.91 -2.00
C VAL A 21 3.73 5.55 -0.79
N LEU A 22 3.05 6.50 -0.12
CA LEU A 22 3.55 7.08 1.13
C LEU A 22 3.69 6.02 2.23
N CYS A 23 2.72 5.11 2.37
CA CYS A 23 2.78 3.98 3.29
C CYS A 23 3.97 3.08 3.01
N ILE A 24 4.29 2.77 1.75
CA ILE A 24 5.48 1.98 1.40
C ILE A 24 6.75 2.65 1.94
N ILE A 25 6.92 3.95 1.69
CA ILE A 25 8.10 4.71 2.15
C ILE A 25 8.16 4.73 3.69
N LEU A 26 7.03 5.02 4.35
CA LEU A 26 6.94 5.04 5.81
C LEU A 26 7.23 3.66 6.41
N CYS A 27 6.70 2.58 5.83
CA CYS A 27 6.95 1.22 6.31
C CYS A 27 8.42 0.82 6.17
N ILE A 28 9.11 1.24 5.09
CA ILE A 28 10.56 1.03 4.95
C ILE A 28 11.31 1.80 6.03
N ALA A 29 11.06 3.11 6.15
CA ALA A 29 11.78 3.97 7.09
C ALA A 29 11.55 3.54 8.55
N LEU A 30 10.28 3.34 8.94
CA LEU A 30 9.90 2.93 10.28
C LEU A 30 10.28 1.48 10.57
N GLY A 31 10.18 0.60 9.57
CA GLY A 31 10.60 -0.79 9.70
C GLY A 31 12.09 -0.90 10.00
N ILE A 32 12.94 -0.20 9.24
CA ILE A 32 14.40 -0.17 9.48
C ILE A 32 14.71 0.47 10.84
N ALA A 33 14.05 1.58 11.19
CA ALA A 33 14.27 2.27 12.46
C ALA A 33 13.94 1.39 13.68
N ASN A 34 12.93 0.51 13.59
CA ASN A 34 12.53 -0.34 14.71
C ASN A 34 13.31 -1.68 14.80
N ILE A 35 14.05 -2.08 13.76
CA ILE A 35 14.93 -3.27 13.82
C ILE A 35 15.98 -3.12 14.92
N PHE A 36 16.51 -1.90 15.13
CA PHE A 36 17.56 -1.64 16.12
C PHE A 36 17.04 -1.51 17.56
N SER A 37 15.92 -2.15 17.90
CA SER A 37 15.34 -2.13 19.24
C SER A 37 15.60 -3.44 20.01
N PHE A 38 15.81 -3.38 21.32
CA PHE A 38 16.10 -4.54 22.18
C PHE A 38 14.88 -5.46 22.46
N ALA A 39 13.71 -5.15 21.90
CA ALA A 39 12.48 -5.90 22.16
C ALA A 39 12.21 -6.90 21.03
N VAL A 40 12.36 -8.21 21.31
CA VAL A 40 12.18 -9.30 20.34
C VAL A 40 10.83 -9.23 19.63
N LEU A 41 9.74 -8.94 20.37
CA LEU A 41 8.41 -8.78 19.79
C LEU A 41 8.36 -7.61 18.79
N ARG A 42 9.02 -6.49 19.07
CA ARG A 42 9.07 -5.34 18.14
C ARG A 42 9.85 -5.68 16.87
N ILE A 43 10.94 -6.42 16.99
CA ILE A 43 11.73 -6.87 15.83
C ILE A 43 10.88 -7.73 14.90
N ILE A 44 10.07 -8.66 15.45
CA ILE A 44 9.18 -9.51 14.65
C ILE A 44 8.16 -8.64 13.90
N PHE A 45 7.50 -7.70 14.58
CA PHE A 45 6.55 -6.80 13.94
C PHE A 45 7.20 -5.83 12.94
N SER A 46 8.43 -5.37 13.17
CA SER A 46 9.14 -4.51 12.21
C SER A 46 9.54 -5.28 10.97
N VAL A 47 9.99 -6.54 11.11
CA VAL A 47 10.29 -7.42 9.97
C VAL A 47 9.02 -7.76 9.20
N LEU A 48 7.90 -8.05 9.89
CA LEU A 48 6.60 -8.25 9.24
C LEU A 48 6.14 -6.99 8.51
N CYS A 49 6.31 -5.80 9.11
CA CYS A 49 5.98 -4.53 8.47
C CYS A 49 6.85 -4.30 7.21
N LEU A 50 8.16 -4.52 7.28
CA LEU A 50 9.03 -4.43 6.10
C LEU A 50 8.62 -5.44 5.03
N TYR A 51 8.50 -6.72 5.40
CA TYR A 51 8.27 -7.76 4.42
C TYR A 51 6.88 -7.67 3.79
N ALA A 52 5.83 -7.52 4.60
CA ALA A 52 4.45 -7.47 4.14
C ALA A 52 4.12 -6.14 3.44
N MET A 53 4.66 -5.00 3.90
CA MET A 53 4.32 -3.68 3.39
C MET A 53 5.28 -3.15 2.32
N SER A 54 6.59 -3.46 2.38
CA SER A 54 7.56 -2.92 1.43
C SER A 54 8.11 -3.93 0.44
N GLY A 55 8.03 -5.24 0.70
CA GLY A 55 8.71 -6.22 -0.15
C GLY A 55 7.90 -6.69 -1.35
N LEU A 56 6.72 -7.25 -1.09
CA LEU A 56 6.05 -8.12 -2.08
C LEU A 56 4.61 -7.75 -2.42
N ILE A 57 3.84 -7.22 -1.47
CA ILE A 57 2.39 -7.07 -1.68
C ILE A 57 2.06 -5.63 -2.12
N LEU A 58 2.31 -4.62 -1.27
CA LEU A 58 1.92 -3.25 -1.61
C LEU A 58 2.67 -2.70 -2.81
N ILE A 59 3.98 -2.93 -2.91
CA ILE A 59 4.78 -2.41 -4.04
C ILE A 59 4.21 -2.86 -5.38
N PHE A 60 3.87 -4.15 -5.53
CA PHE A 60 3.33 -4.69 -6.78
C PHE A 60 1.86 -4.30 -7.03
N ILE A 61 1.08 -4.05 -5.98
CA ILE A 61 -0.31 -3.60 -6.10
C ILE A 61 -0.39 -2.09 -6.43
N GLU A 62 0.48 -1.28 -5.84
CA GLU A 62 0.52 0.17 -6.04
C GLU A 62 1.26 0.57 -7.31
N VAL A 63 2.31 -0.17 -7.68
CA VAL A 63 3.18 0.11 -8.82
C VAL A 63 3.11 -1.06 -9.82
N PRO A 64 2.03 -1.18 -10.61
CA PRO A 64 1.88 -2.24 -11.62
C PRO A 64 2.96 -2.20 -12.70
N PHE A 65 3.67 -1.08 -12.85
CA PHE A 65 4.86 -0.99 -13.71
C PHE A 65 5.93 -2.03 -13.33
N LEU A 66 6.05 -2.38 -12.05
CA LEU A 66 7.02 -3.39 -11.61
C LEU A 66 6.67 -4.80 -12.08
N LEU A 67 5.39 -5.14 -12.26
CA LEU A 67 4.98 -6.41 -12.87
C LEU A 67 5.36 -6.50 -14.36
N ARG A 68 5.70 -5.38 -15.02
CA ARG A 68 6.11 -5.37 -16.43
C ARG A 68 7.62 -5.52 -16.58
N ILE A 69 8.40 -4.91 -15.68
CA ILE A 69 9.87 -5.01 -15.71
C ILE A 69 10.33 -6.31 -15.08
N CYS A 70 9.74 -6.70 -13.96
CA CYS A 70 10.15 -7.89 -13.24
C CYS A 70 9.49 -9.11 -13.90
N PRO A 71 10.27 -10.13 -14.34
CA PRO A 71 9.70 -11.39 -14.80
C PRO A 71 9.13 -12.15 -13.60
N THR A 72 7.95 -11.75 -13.16
CA THR A 72 7.20 -12.41 -12.09
C THR A 72 6.47 -13.63 -12.63
N SER A 73 6.24 -14.61 -11.76
CA SER A 73 5.49 -15.81 -12.15
C SER A 73 4.05 -15.44 -12.54
N SER A 74 3.50 -16.08 -13.57
CA SER A 74 2.09 -15.91 -13.98
C SER A 74 1.09 -16.15 -12.83
N LYS A 75 1.43 -17.03 -11.88
CA LYS A 75 0.64 -17.26 -10.67
C LYS A 75 0.65 -16.05 -9.74
N PHE A 76 1.79 -15.37 -9.62
CA PHE A 76 1.93 -14.14 -8.83
C PHE A 76 1.15 -12.99 -9.49
N ASP A 77 1.27 -12.82 -10.80
CA ASP A 77 0.52 -11.80 -11.54
C ASP A 77 -0.99 -12.01 -11.40
N ALA A 78 -1.47 -13.25 -11.53
CA ALA A 78 -2.87 -13.59 -11.34
C ALA A 78 -3.35 -13.31 -9.91
N PHE A 79 -2.48 -13.49 -8.91
CA PHE A 79 -2.78 -13.14 -7.53
C PHE A 79 -2.88 -11.62 -7.35
N ILE A 80 -1.89 -10.85 -7.82
CA ILE A 80 -1.90 -9.37 -7.72
C ILE A 80 -3.09 -8.75 -8.45
N ARG A 81 -3.49 -9.31 -9.60
CA ARG A 81 -4.68 -8.85 -10.35
C ARG A 81 -5.97 -8.92 -9.54
N ARG A 82 -6.09 -9.79 -8.53
CA ARG A 82 -7.27 -9.84 -7.65
C ARG A 82 -7.40 -8.59 -6.79
N PHE A 83 -6.29 -7.90 -6.53
CA PHE A 83 -6.23 -6.69 -5.71
C PHE A 83 -6.38 -5.40 -6.53
N THR A 84 -6.82 -5.49 -7.79
CA THR A 84 -7.07 -4.31 -8.64
C THR A 84 -8.39 -3.61 -8.31
N THR A 85 -9.27 -4.25 -7.53
CA THR A 85 -10.55 -3.65 -7.11
C THR A 85 -10.37 -2.77 -5.87
N ASN A 86 -11.11 -1.66 -5.80
CA ASN A 86 -11.08 -0.75 -4.65
C ASN A 86 -11.40 -1.47 -3.33
N TRP A 87 -12.37 -2.39 -3.34
CA TRP A 87 -12.74 -3.18 -2.16
C TRP A 87 -11.62 -4.10 -1.67
N MET A 88 -10.94 -4.81 -2.58
CA MET A 88 -9.83 -5.69 -2.18
C MET A 88 -8.63 -4.89 -1.64
N ARG A 89 -8.36 -3.71 -2.22
CA ARG A 89 -7.35 -2.80 -1.66
C ARG A 89 -7.75 -2.33 -0.27
N ALA A 90 -8.97 -1.84 -0.10
CA ALA A 90 -9.48 -1.40 1.20
C ALA A 90 -9.32 -2.50 2.26
N ALA A 91 -9.74 -3.73 1.94
CA ALA A 91 -9.64 -4.89 2.82
C ALA A 91 -8.17 -5.23 3.15
N MET A 92 -7.29 -5.22 2.17
CA MET A 92 -5.88 -5.50 2.37
C MET A 92 -5.22 -4.46 3.30
N TYR A 93 -5.41 -3.16 3.01
CA TYR A 93 -4.90 -2.09 3.88
C TYR A 93 -5.50 -2.13 5.29
N ALA A 94 -6.76 -2.56 5.44
CA ALA A 94 -7.38 -2.75 6.74
C ALA A 94 -6.72 -3.90 7.51
N ILE A 95 -6.54 -5.08 6.90
CA ILE A 95 -5.86 -6.22 7.53
C ILE A 95 -4.44 -5.81 7.95
N MET A 96 -3.72 -5.12 7.07
CA MET A 96 -2.38 -4.63 7.33
C MET A 96 -2.33 -3.61 8.48
N SER A 97 -3.29 -2.68 8.53
CA SER A 97 -3.42 -1.74 9.64
C SER A 97 -3.71 -2.47 10.96
N VAL A 98 -4.61 -3.45 10.97
CA VAL A 98 -4.94 -4.25 12.16
C VAL A 98 -3.70 -5.01 12.67
N VAL A 99 -2.95 -5.66 11.78
CA VAL A 99 -1.69 -6.34 12.15
C VAL A 99 -0.71 -5.36 12.80
N GLN A 100 -0.64 -4.14 12.28
CA GLN A 100 0.22 -3.10 12.84
C GLN A 100 -0.30 -2.56 14.17
N TRP A 101 -1.61 -2.46 14.37
CA TRP A 101 -2.21 -2.11 15.67
C TRP A 101 -1.94 -3.19 16.73
N LEU A 102 -1.94 -4.47 16.36
CA LEU A 102 -1.56 -5.56 17.27
C LEU A 102 -0.11 -5.42 17.75
N SER A 103 0.77 -4.81 16.96
CA SER A 103 2.14 -4.51 17.36
C SER A 103 2.26 -3.47 18.47
N LEU A 104 1.18 -2.74 18.81
CA LEU A 104 1.15 -1.72 19.87
C LEU A 104 0.53 -2.22 21.17
N LEU A 105 0.12 -3.49 21.23
CA LEU A 105 -0.43 -4.06 22.45
C LEU A 105 0.57 -3.94 23.63
N PRO A 106 0.09 -3.93 24.89
CA PRO A 106 0.90 -3.56 26.06
C PRO A 106 2.23 -4.32 26.25
N GLY A 107 2.41 -5.48 25.59
CA GLY A 107 3.62 -6.28 25.64
C GLY A 107 4.79 -5.78 24.76
N SER A 108 4.54 -4.96 23.75
CA SER A 108 5.57 -4.50 22.81
C SER A 108 6.09 -3.10 23.12
N GLY A 109 5.29 -2.23 23.75
CA GLY A 109 5.65 -0.84 24.08
C GLY A 109 5.40 0.14 22.93
N ALA A 110 5.28 1.44 23.27
CA ALA A 110 5.05 2.50 22.30
C ALA A 110 6.19 2.55 21.27
N SER A 111 5.84 2.47 19.99
CA SER A 111 6.79 2.46 18.88
C SER A 111 6.27 3.32 17.73
N SER A 112 7.18 3.78 16.88
CA SER A 112 6.84 4.59 15.70
C SER A 112 6.02 3.80 14.66
N LEU A 113 5.85 2.49 14.86
CA LEU A 113 4.94 1.61 14.12
C LEU A 113 3.48 2.09 14.14
N ILE A 114 3.07 2.88 15.14
CA ILE A 114 1.75 3.52 15.19
C ILE A 114 1.50 4.45 13.99
N VAL A 115 2.53 5.15 13.52
CA VAL A 115 2.43 6.03 12.37
C VAL A 115 2.06 5.21 11.12
N ALA A 116 2.75 4.09 10.89
CA ALA A 116 2.40 3.17 9.81
C ALA A 116 0.96 2.65 9.95
N ALA A 117 0.53 2.28 11.16
CA ALA A 117 -0.82 1.76 11.40
C ALA A 117 -1.91 2.77 11.00
N VAL A 118 -1.70 4.04 11.36
CA VAL A 118 -2.62 5.14 11.07
C VAL A 118 -2.65 5.45 9.57
N PHE A 119 -1.49 5.55 8.91
CA PHE A 119 -1.45 5.83 7.47
C PHE A 119 -2.04 4.68 6.63
N LEU A 120 -1.82 3.43 7.02
CA LEU A 120 -2.48 2.26 6.41
C LEU A 120 -3.99 2.32 6.58
N LEU A 121 -4.48 2.76 7.75
CA LEU A 121 -5.91 2.94 7.98
C LEU A 121 -6.50 4.05 7.09
N ILE A 122 -5.79 5.18 6.95
CA ILE A 122 -6.20 6.28 6.08
C ILE A 122 -6.27 5.81 4.62
N ALA A 123 -5.28 5.03 4.16
CA ALA A 123 -5.30 4.43 2.82
C ALA A 123 -6.49 3.49 2.64
N SER A 124 -6.78 2.64 3.63
CA SER A 124 -7.97 1.77 3.63
C SER A 124 -9.27 2.56 3.50
N ILE A 125 -9.40 3.65 4.26
CA ILE A 125 -10.58 4.53 4.23
C ILE A 125 -10.73 5.18 2.84
N PHE A 126 -9.65 5.65 2.22
CA PHE A 126 -9.74 6.21 0.87
C PHE A 126 -10.23 5.19 -0.15
N TYR A 127 -9.75 3.95 -0.09
CA TYR A 127 -10.25 2.88 -0.98
C TYR A 127 -11.67 2.44 -0.66
N ALA A 128 -12.04 2.39 0.62
CA ALA A 128 -13.40 2.08 1.04
C ALA A 128 -14.37 3.16 0.53
N LEU A 129 -14.01 4.44 0.65
CA LEU A 129 -14.80 5.55 0.12
C LEU A 129 -14.88 5.53 -1.41
N ALA A 130 -13.80 5.14 -2.10
CA ALA A 130 -13.82 4.93 -3.55
C ALA A 130 -14.79 3.81 -3.94
N GLY A 131 -14.79 2.70 -3.20
CA GLY A 131 -15.70 1.57 -3.39
C GLY A 131 -17.16 1.92 -3.10
N LEU A 132 -17.43 2.64 -2.00
CA LEU A 132 -18.76 3.10 -1.62
C LEU A 132 -19.33 4.14 -2.59
N LYS A 133 -18.48 4.98 -3.18
CA LYS A 133 -18.87 5.93 -4.23
C LYS A 133 -18.95 5.29 -5.63
N SER A 134 -18.81 3.96 -5.72
CA SER A 134 -18.79 3.21 -6.99
C SER A 134 -17.84 3.83 -8.03
N GLN A 135 -16.73 4.41 -7.56
CA GLN A 135 -15.72 4.97 -8.46
C GLN A 135 -14.94 3.80 -9.07
N GLU A 136 -14.75 3.84 -10.39
CA GLU A 136 -13.80 2.92 -11.02
C GLU A 136 -12.40 3.17 -10.45
N PHE A 137 -11.68 2.08 -10.21
CA PHE A 137 -10.28 2.16 -9.90
C PHE A 137 -9.57 2.85 -11.06
N VAL A 138 -8.99 4.03 -10.81
CA VAL A 138 -8.13 4.71 -11.76
C VAL A 138 -6.75 4.79 -11.14
N GLY A 139 -5.85 3.95 -11.64
CA GLY A 139 -4.44 4.04 -11.30
C GLY A 139 -3.82 5.28 -11.91
N SER A 140 -3.03 6.01 -11.12
CA SER A 140 -2.17 7.10 -11.56
C SER A 140 -1.32 6.65 -12.75
N LYS A 141 -1.25 7.51 -13.77
CA LYS A 141 -0.50 7.20 -15.00
C LYS A 141 1.00 7.12 -14.74
N THR A 142 1.50 7.82 -13.73
CA THR A 142 2.93 7.85 -13.37
C THR A 142 3.41 6.55 -12.74
N LEU A 143 2.53 5.85 -12.01
CA LEU A 143 2.84 4.57 -11.35
C LEU A 143 2.58 3.35 -12.26
N GLY A 144 2.19 3.59 -13.51
CA GLY A 144 1.92 2.56 -14.51
C GLY A 144 0.45 2.18 -14.71
N GLY A 145 -0.48 3.06 -14.33
CA GLY A 145 -1.90 2.95 -14.71
C GLY A 145 -2.14 3.02 -16.22
N GLN A 146 -3.42 3.05 -16.62
CA GLN A 146 -3.89 2.96 -18.03
C GLN A 146 -3.16 3.89 -19.03
N GLY A 147 -2.51 4.97 -18.58
CA GLY A 147 -1.70 5.86 -19.42
C GLY A 147 -0.50 5.22 -20.10
N LEU A 148 0.16 4.23 -19.49
CA LEU A 148 1.27 3.52 -20.16
C LEU A 148 0.78 2.53 -21.23
N VAL A 149 -0.50 2.16 -21.22
CA VAL A 149 -1.08 1.24 -22.23
C VAL A 149 -1.18 1.92 -23.59
N GLN A 150 -1.33 3.25 -23.64
CA GLN A 150 -1.43 3.98 -24.92
C GLN A 150 -0.10 4.51 -25.48
N MET A 151 1.01 4.44 -24.74
CA MET A 151 2.31 4.92 -25.23
C MET A 151 3.21 3.82 -25.83
N ILE A 152 2.77 2.56 -25.82
CA ILE A 152 3.51 1.41 -26.38
C ILE A 152 2.86 0.88 -27.68
N VAL A 153 1.94 1.64 -28.28
CA VAL A 153 1.51 1.41 -29.67
C VAL A 153 2.25 2.40 -30.57
#